data_AF-A0A5B9R110-F1
#
_entry.id   AF-A0A5B9R110-F1
#
_cell.length_a   1.000
_cell.length_b   1.000
_cell.length_c   1.000
_cell.angle_alpha   90.00
_cell.angle_beta   90.00
_cell.angle_gamma   90.00
#
_symmetry.space_group_name_H-M   'P 1'
#
loop_
_entity.id
_entity.type
_entity.pdbx_description
1 polymer ?
#
loop_
_entity_poly.entity_id
_entity_poly.type
_entity_poly.pdbx_seq_one_letter_code
_entity_poly.pdbx_strand_id
1 'polypeptide(L)' 'MPQKYLPVADAIEHVTGRPVSSATAARWIAKRNRYGAILESWLIGGRRVTTLNCVREYLAASRTGEEASRA' A
#
# COMPACT_ATOMS: atom_id res chain seq x y z
N MET A 1 -2.06 -15.20 14.13
CA MET A 1 -2.51 -15.55 12.76
C MET A 1 -1.40 -15.15 11.80
N PRO A 2 -0.89 -16.05 10.93
CA PRO A 2 0.13 -15.69 9.95
C PRO A 2 -0.43 -14.60 9.01
N GLN A 3 0.34 -13.53 8.77
CA GLN A 3 -0.07 -12.49 7.82
C GLN A 3 -0.10 -13.10 6.41
N LYS A 4 -1.26 -13.03 5.76
CA LYS A 4 -1.42 -13.54 4.40
C LYS A 4 -0.76 -12.57 3.42
N TYR A 5 0.24 -13.05 2.69
CA TYR A 5 0.81 -12.33 1.55
C TYR A 5 -0.18 -12.37 0.40
N LEU A 6 -0.47 -11.20 -0.16
CA LEU A 6 -1.36 -11.01 -1.28
C LEU A 6 -0.64 -10.20 -2.35
N PRO A 7 -0.96 -10.40 -3.64
CA PRO A 7 -0.55 -9.49 -4.69
C PRO A 7 -0.92 -8.05 -4.32
N VAL A 8 -0.04 -7.09 -4.65
CA VAL A 8 -0.17 -5.71 -4.17
C VAL A 8 -1.54 -5.09 -4.52
N ALA A 9 -2.00 -5.27 -5.77
CA ALA A 9 -3.29 -4.73 -6.20
C ALA A 9 -4.46 -5.36 -5.40
N ASP A 10 -4.47 -6.69 -5.27
CA ASP A 10 -5.49 -7.45 -4.54
C ASP A 10 -5.52 -7.04 -3.06
N ALA A 11 -4.36 -6.82 -2.44
CA ALA A 11 -4.26 -6.35 -1.05
C ALA A 11 -4.86 -4.95 -0.88
N ILE A 12 -4.60 -4.05 -1.83
CA ILE A 12 -5.15 -2.69 -1.84
C ILE A 12 -6.67 -2.74 -2.01
N GLU A 13 -7.16 -3.53 -2.96
CA GLU A 13 -8.61 -3.71 -3.18
C GLU A 13 -9.29 -4.29 -1.94
N HIS A 14 -8.68 -5.27 -1.29
CA HIS A 14 -9.23 -5.86 -0.08
C HIS A 14 -9.34 -4.87 1.10
N VAL A 15 -8.40 -3.94 1.23
CA VAL A 15 -8.45 -2.91 2.29
C VAL A 15 -9.37 -1.74 1.93
N THR A 16 -9.40 -1.33 0.66
CA THR A 16 -10.11 -0.11 0.22
C THR A 16 -11.51 -0.39 -0.33
N GLY A 17 -11.83 -1.65 -0.63
CA GLY A 17 -13.05 -2.06 -1.34
C GLY A 17 -13.11 -1.59 -2.79
N ARG A 18 -11.99 -1.09 -3.36
CA ARG A 18 -11.93 -0.55 -4.71
C ARG A 18 -10.70 -1.07 -5.46
N PRO A 19 -10.85 -1.50 -6.73
CA PRO A 19 -9.72 -1.92 -7.52
C PRO A 19 -8.78 -0.74 -7.77
N VAL A 20 -7.49 -1.03 -7.85
CA VAL A 20 -6.45 -0.05 -8.14
C VAL A 20 -5.72 -0.43 -9.43
N SER A 21 -5.36 0.56 -10.24
CA SER A 21 -4.57 0.28 -11.45
C SER A 21 -3.19 -0.28 -11.11
N SER A 22 -2.65 -1.14 -11.97
CA SER A 22 -1.31 -1.71 -11.79
C SER A 22 -0.23 -0.63 -11.73
N ALA A 23 -0.38 0.46 -12.50
CA ALA A 23 0.54 1.59 -12.48
C ALA A 23 0.51 2.32 -11.12
N THR A 24 -0.67 2.51 -10.54
CA THR A 24 -0.81 3.11 -9.21
C THR A 24 -0.21 2.20 -8.13
N ALA A 25 -0.50 0.89 -8.17
CA ALA A 25 0.09 -0.08 -7.24
C ALA A 25 1.63 -0.10 -7.35
N ALA A 26 2.17 -0.11 -8.58
CA ALA A 26 3.61 -0.04 -8.82
C ALA A 26 4.22 1.26 -8.28
N ARG A 27 3.54 2.39 -8.44
CA ARG A 27 4.00 3.68 -7.90
C ARG A 27 4.07 3.66 -6.37
N TRP A 28 3.08 3.08 -5.69
CA TRP A 28 3.02 3.03 -4.23
C TRP A 28 4.17 2.23 -3.62
N ILE A 29 4.65 1.18 -4.31
CA ILE A 29 5.80 0.38 -3.86
C ILE A 29 7.16 0.95 -4.31
N ALA A 30 7.19 1.76 -5.37
CA ALA A 30 8.43 2.25 -5.96
C ALA A 30 8.87 3.62 -5.42
N LYS A 31 7.91 4.47 -5.03
CA LYS A 31 8.19 5.85 -4.61
C LYS A 31 7.42 6.20 -3.35
N ARG A 32 8.07 6.97 -2.47
CA ARG A 32 7.39 7.65 -1.36
C ARG A 32 6.31 8.58 -1.93
N ASN A 33 5.15 8.60 -1.31
CA ASN A 33 4.10 9.54 -1.63
C ASN A 33 4.44 10.95 -1.10
N ARG A 34 3.55 11.92 -1.33
CA ARG A 34 3.76 13.32 -0.89
C ARG A 34 3.92 13.48 0.63
N TYR A 35 3.56 12.47 1.41
CA TYR A 35 3.65 12.43 2.87
C TYR A 35 4.82 11.57 3.37
N GLY A 36 5.72 11.15 2.48
CA GLY A 36 6.88 10.34 2.83
C GLY A 36 6.60 8.85 3.05
N ALA A 37 5.37 8.36 2.90
CA ALA A 37 5.03 6.95 3.08
C ALA A 37 5.29 6.14 1.79
N ILE A 38 5.79 4.92 1.92
CA ILE A 38 6.00 3.95 0.84
C ILE A 38 5.33 2.63 1.22
N LEU A 39 4.70 1.96 0.25
CA LEU A 39 4.04 0.69 0.52
C LEU A 39 5.09 -0.43 0.57
N GLU A 40 5.21 -1.07 1.72
CA GLU A 40 6.10 -2.21 1.88
C GLU A 40 5.64 -3.40 1.03
N SER A 41 6.59 -4.05 0.37
CA SER A 41 6.33 -5.22 -0.46
C SER A 41 7.56 -6.09 -0.61
N TRP A 42 7.32 -7.36 -0.93
CA TRP A 42 8.34 -8.39 -1.12
C TRP A 42 8.21 -9.02 -2.50
N LEU A 43 9.33 -9.50 -3.03
CA LEU A 43 9.35 -10.31 -4.24
C LEU A 43 9.35 -11.79 -3.82
N ILE A 44 8.27 -12.51 -4.09
CA ILE A 44 8.14 -13.94 -3.78
C ILE A 44 7.72 -14.67 -5.06
N GLY A 45 8.54 -15.61 -5.52
CA GLY A 45 8.27 -16.37 -6.75
C GLY A 45 8.09 -15.49 -8.00
N GLY A 46 8.82 -14.37 -8.09
CA GLY A 46 8.72 -13.42 -9.20
C GLY A 46 7.51 -12.47 -9.15
N ARG A 47 6.65 -12.58 -8.14
CA ARG A 47 5.50 -11.69 -7.95
C ARG A 47 5.73 -10.75 -6.77
N ARG A 48 5.42 -9.46 -6.97
CA ARG A 48 5.37 -8.48 -5.87
C ARG A 48 4.12 -8.73 -5.03
N VAL A 49 4.33 -8.94 -3.74
CA VAL A 49 3.27 -9.17 -2.75
C VAL A 49 3.45 -8.24 -1.56
N THR A 50 2.37 -8.01 -0.83
CA THR A 50 2.32 -7.24 0.42
C THR A 50 1.34 -7.89 1.39
N THR A 51 1.18 -7.32 2.58
CA THR A 51 0.16 -7.74 3.54
C THR A 51 -0.89 -6.65 3.70
N LEU A 52 -2.08 -7.03 4.19
CA LEU A 52 -3.14 -6.07 4.46
C LEU A 52 -2.72 -5.02 5.50
N ASN A 53 -1.83 -5.37 6.44
CA ASN A 53 -1.35 -4.45 7.46
C ASN A 53 -0.46 -3.37 6.85
N CYS A 54 0.49 -3.72 5.99
CA CYS A 54 1.33 -2.74 5.28
C CYS A 54 0.48 -1.76 4.46
N VAL A 55 -0.61 -2.23 3.83
CA VAL A 55 -1.55 -1.36 3.12
C VAL A 55 -2.27 -0.42 4.07
N ARG A 56 -2.74 -0.90 5.23
CA ARG A 56 -3.39 -0.06 6.24
C ARG A 56 -2.45 0.99 6.80
N GLU A 57 -1.21 0.62 7.10
CA GLU A 57 -0.17 1.52 7.59
C GLU A 57 0.17 2.60 6.55
N TYR A 58 0.32 2.22 5.28
CA TYR A 58 0.53 3.16 4.18
C TYR A 58 -0.62 4.18 4.06
N LEU A 59 -1.86 3.72 4.15
CA LEU A 59 -3.04 4.58 4.08
C LEU A 59 -3.19 5.47 5.32
N ALA A 60 -2.89 4.95 6.51
CA ALA A 60 -2.90 5.70 7.76
C ALA A 60 -1.87 6.84 7.69
N ALA A 61 -0.63 6.55 7.29
CA ALA A 61 0.41 7.56 7.11
C ALA A 61 0.00 8.62 6.06
N SER A 62 -0.71 8.21 5.02
CA SER A 62 -1.24 9.14 4.01
C SER A 62 -2.34 10.05 4.55
N ARG A 63 -3.20 9.55 5.44
CA ARG A 63 -4.29 10.32 6.05
C ARG A 63 -3.76 11.29 7.10
N THR A 64 -2.89 10.84 8.00
CA THR A 64 -2.26 11.69 9.01
C THR A 64 -1.45 12.83 8.37
N GLY A 65 -0.73 12.55 7.28
CA GLY A 65 -0.03 13.58 6.52
C GLY A 65 -0.98 14.60 5.86
N GLU A 66 -2.19 14.17 5.47
CA GLU A 66 -3.21 15.07 4.93
C GLU A 66 -3.76 16.03 5.99
N GLU A 67 -4.07 15.51 7.17
CA GLU A 67 -4.53 16.30 8.32
C GLU A 67 -3.45 17.30 8.74
N ALA A 68 -2.19 16.88 8.82
CA ALA A 68 -1.05 17.74 9.14
C ALA A 68 -0.77 18.83 8.07
N SER A 69 -1.15 18.60 6.80
CA SER A 69 -0.99 19.59 5.73
C SER A 69 -2.12 20.63 5.69
N ARG A 70 -3.24 20.40 6.39
CA ARG A 70 -4.41 21.28 6.43
C ARG A 70 -4.48 22.15 7.68
N ALA A 71 -3.71 21.83 8.71
CA ALA A 71 -3.55 22.61 9.94
C ALA A 71 -2.49 23.71 9.74
#